data_AF-A0A937F9W6-F1
#
_entry.id   AF-A0A937F9W6-F1
#
_cell.length_a   1.000
_cell.length_b   1.000
_cell.length_c   1.000
_cell.angle_alpha   90.00
_cell.angle_beta   90.00
_cell.angle_gamma   90.00
#
_symmetry.space_group_name_H-M   'P 1'
#
loop_
_entity.id
_entity.type
_entity.pdbx_description
1 polymer ?
#
loop_
_entity_poly.entity_id
_entity_poly.type
_entity_poly.pdbx_seq_one_letter_code
_entity_poly.pdbx_strand_id
1 'polypeptide(L)'
;MEDNLSQGAFFGSLKRNNDKIRDDRAKSIVEDAQLMYKRKVEDLSLLLKRLKRDQENMLDMSPTDANSLVLASDFDAQQYVDKDLEMAVKIRNLEIKLNVATKRYEYLFGEELNLI
;
A
#
# COMPACT_ATOMS: atom_id res chain seq x y z
N MET A 1 -33.48 -25.27 40.99
CA MET A 1 -33.32 -23.81 40.94
C MET A 1 -32.20 -23.55 39.96
N GLU A 2 -32.53 -22.87 38.86
CA GLU A 2 -31.62 -22.53 37.77
C GLU A 2 -30.61 -21.48 38.23
N ASP A 3 -29.35 -21.86 38.40
CA ASP A 3 -28.23 -20.91 38.40
C ASP A 3 -27.78 -20.68 36.95
N ASN A 4 -28.60 -19.96 36.19
CA ASN A 4 -28.15 -19.28 34.98
C ASN A 4 -27.29 -18.07 35.39
N LEU A 5 -26.11 -18.33 35.96
CA LEU A 5 -25.05 -17.32 35.94
C LEU A 5 -24.68 -17.11 34.48
N SER A 6 -25.11 -15.99 33.92
CA SER A 6 -24.52 -15.39 32.72
C SER A 6 -23.01 -15.36 32.91
N GLN A 7 -22.32 -16.38 32.40
CA GLN A 7 -20.86 -16.48 32.46
C GLN A 7 -20.33 -15.39 31.53
N GLY A 8 -20.16 -14.19 32.10
CA GLY A 8 -19.61 -13.05 31.37
C GLY A 8 -18.24 -13.39 30.78
N ALA A 9 -17.84 -12.66 29.74
CA ALA A 9 -16.62 -12.88 28.98
C ALA A 9 -15.35 -13.10 29.85
N PHE A 10 -15.36 -12.56 31.08
CA PHE A 10 -14.33 -12.73 32.09
C PHE A 10 -14.15 -14.20 32.58
N PHE A 11 -15.24 -14.93 32.83
CA PHE A 11 -15.16 -16.34 33.30
C PHE A 11 -14.71 -17.27 32.16
N GLY A 12 -15.18 -17.02 30.93
CA GLY A 12 -14.72 -17.72 29.73
C GLY A 12 -13.24 -17.44 29.41
N SER A 13 -12.76 -16.23 29.70
CA SER A 13 -11.34 -15.85 29.57
C SER A 13 -10.45 -16.55 30.60
N LEU A 14 -10.86 -16.59 31.88
CA LEU A 14 -10.12 -17.26 32.96
C LEU A 14 -10.01 -18.78 32.78
N LYS A 15 -10.96 -19.42 32.07
CA LYS A 15 -10.96 -20.86 31.79
C LYS A 15 -10.06 -21.25 30.60
N ARG A 16 -9.54 -20.28 29.82
CA ARG A 16 -8.55 -20.54 28.76
C ARG A 16 -7.21 -20.89 29.43
N ASN A 17 -6.59 -22.01 29.04
CA ASN A 17 -5.25 -22.36 29.54
C ASN A 17 -4.23 -21.32 29.02
N ASN A 18 -3.10 -21.18 29.73
CA ASN A 18 -2.05 -20.21 29.41
C ASN A 18 -1.61 -20.29 27.93
N ASP A 19 -1.58 -21.50 27.36
CA ASP A 19 -1.24 -21.73 25.95
C ASP A 19 -2.26 -21.10 24.99
N LYS A 20 -3.57 -21.28 25.21
CA LYS A 20 -4.62 -20.63 24.40
C LYS A 20 -4.54 -19.11 24.46
N ILE A 21 -4.24 -18.55 25.64
CA ILE A 21 -4.09 -17.09 25.79
C ILE A 21 -2.88 -16.56 25.01
N ARG A 22 -1.80 -17.35 24.92
CA ARG A 22 -0.61 -17.02 24.13
C ARG A 22 -0.89 -17.16 22.63
N ASP A 23 -1.58 -18.21 22.22
CA ASP A 23 -1.99 -18.42 20.83
C ASP A 23 -2.94 -17.32 20.34
N ASP A 24 -3.93 -16.95 21.14
CA ASP A 24 -4.88 -15.88 20.81
C ASP A 24 -4.15 -14.53 20.65
N ARG A 25 -3.17 -14.25 21.53
CA ARG A 25 -2.32 -13.06 21.40
C ARG A 25 -1.42 -13.11 20.17
N ALA A 26 -0.81 -14.26 19.88
CA ALA A 26 0.03 -14.43 18.71
C ALA A 26 -0.77 -14.20 17.42
N LYS A 27 -1.99 -14.75 17.33
CA LYS A 27 -2.90 -14.52 16.21
C LYS A 27 -3.24 -13.05 16.02
N SER A 28 -3.66 -12.36 17.08
CA SER A 28 -3.98 -10.92 17.01
C SER A 28 -2.80 -10.09 16.52
N ILE A 29 -1.58 -10.38 17.00
CA ILE A 29 -0.37 -9.67 16.55
C ILE A 29 -0.09 -9.94 15.07
N VAL A 30 -0.23 -11.19 14.62
CA VAL A 30 -0.02 -11.57 13.22
C VAL A 30 -1.06 -10.91 12.32
N GLU A 31 -2.34 -10.94 12.70
CA GLU A 31 -3.45 -10.32 11.96
C GLU A 31 -3.24 -8.81 11.81
N ASP A 32 -2.89 -8.11 12.89
CA ASP A 32 -2.60 -6.68 12.88
C ASP A 32 -1.42 -6.35 11.96
N ALA A 33 -0.33 -7.11 12.09
CA ALA A 33 0.85 -6.93 11.25
C ALA A 33 0.54 -7.20 9.77
N GLN A 34 -0.22 -8.25 9.47
CA GLN A 34 -0.63 -8.62 8.13
C GLN A 34 -1.49 -7.52 7.50
N LEU A 35 -2.48 -7.01 8.21
CA LEU A 35 -3.34 -5.92 7.75
C LEU A 35 -2.55 -4.65 7.43
N MET A 36 -1.65 -4.26 8.33
CA MET A 36 -0.81 -3.07 8.13
C MET A 36 0.16 -3.24 6.96
N TYR A 37 0.68 -4.46 6.76
CA TYR A 37 1.54 -4.77 5.63
C TYR A 37 0.78 -4.71 4.31
N LYS A 38 -0.41 -5.33 4.21
CA LYS A 38 -1.28 -5.27 3.01
C LYS A 38 -1.52 -3.82 2.60
N ARG A 39 -1.97 -2.98 3.54
CA ARG A 39 -2.21 -1.54 3.31
C ARG A 39 -0.98 -0.82 2.77
N LYS A 40 0.21 -1.13 3.29
CA LYS A 40 1.45 -0.49 2.81
C LYS A 40 1.82 -0.91 1.40
N VAL A 41 1.60 -2.16 1.02
CA VAL A 41 1.80 -2.63 -0.36
C VAL A 41 0.80 -1.96 -1.31
N GLU A 42 -0.47 -1.85 -0.89
CA GLU A 42 -1.52 -1.15 -1.65
C GLU A 42 -1.19 0.35 -1.84
N ASP A 43 -0.78 1.04 -0.78
CA ASP A 43 -0.35 2.44 -0.85
C ASP A 43 0.79 2.64 -1.87
N LEU A 44 1.79 1.74 -1.85
CA LEU A 44 2.92 1.78 -2.79
C LEU A 44 2.46 1.54 -4.23
N SER A 45 1.56 0.59 -4.45
CA SER A 45 0.97 0.30 -5.78
C SER A 45 0.20 1.51 -6.31
N LEU A 46 -0.64 2.12 -5.47
CA LEU A 46 -1.40 3.32 -5.84
C LEU A 46 -0.49 4.50 -6.19
N LEU A 47 0.55 4.73 -5.38
CA LEU A 47 1.54 5.79 -5.64
C LEU A 47 2.28 5.55 -6.95
N LEU A 48 2.68 4.30 -7.23
CA LEU A 48 3.33 3.93 -8.49
C LEU A 48 2.42 4.20 -9.69
N LYS A 49 1.14 3.79 -9.62
CA LYS A 49 0.15 4.05 -10.68
C LYS A 49 -0.02 5.56 -10.93
N ARG A 50 -0.08 6.36 -9.86
CA ARG A 50 -0.19 7.82 -9.96
C ARG A 50 1.04 8.41 -10.65
N LEU A 51 2.24 8.07 -10.21
CA LEU A 51 3.47 8.61 -10.79
C LEU A 51 3.66 8.22 -12.26
N LYS A 52 3.31 6.99 -12.64
CA LYS A 52 3.32 6.58 -14.06
C LYS A 52 2.36 7.42 -14.88
N ARG A 53 1.13 7.63 -14.39
CA ARG A 53 0.17 8.50 -15.08
C ARG A 53 0.64 9.94 -15.15
N ASP A 54 1.22 10.47 -14.08
CA ASP A 54 1.73 11.84 -14.05
C ASP A 54 2.89 12.01 -15.03
N GLN A 55 3.75 10.99 -15.19
CA GLN A 55 4.82 10.95 -16.20
C GLN A 55 4.24 10.98 -17.62
N GLU A 56 3.23 10.15 -17.91
CA GLU A 56 2.54 10.16 -19.21
C GLU A 56 1.85 11.50 -19.49
N ASN A 57 1.24 12.10 -18.47
CA ASN A 57 0.58 13.40 -18.58
C ASN A 57 1.55 14.55 -18.83
N MET A 58 2.86 14.40 -18.57
CA MET A 58 3.85 15.41 -18.96
C MET A 58 3.95 15.60 -20.48
N LEU A 59 3.48 14.63 -21.27
CA LEU A 59 3.38 14.72 -22.72
C LEU A 59 2.07 15.39 -23.19
N ASP A 60 1.12 15.60 -22.28
CA ASP A 60 -0.15 16.26 -22.60
C ASP A 60 0.08 17.79 -22.67
N MET A 61 0.23 18.28 -23.89
CA MET A 61 0.35 19.70 -24.21
C MET A 61 -1.00 20.36 -24.53
N SER A 62 -2.12 19.76 -24.10
CA SER A 62 -3.41 20.40 -24.26
C SER A 62 -3.49 21.72 -23.47
N PRO A 63 -4.12 22.77 -24.03
CA PRO A 63 -4.36 24.02 -23.30
C PRO A 63 -5.14 23.76 -22.02
N THR A 64 -4.59 24.17 -20.87
CA THR A 64 -5.26 24.06 -19.57
C THR A 64 -6.38 25.09 -19.38
N ASP A 65 -6.46 26.08 -20.27
CA ASP A 65 -7.51 27.10 -20.29
C ASP A 65 -7.71 27.65 -21.72
N ALA A 66 -8.89 28.17 -22.04
CA ALA A 66 -9.25 28.66 -23.39
C ALA A 66 -8.35 29.83 -23.87
N ASN A 67 -7.66 30.49 -22.94
CA ASN A 67 -6.73 31.59 -23.19
C ASN A 67 -5.24 31.18 -23.07
N SER A 68 -4.94 29.93 -22.73
CA SER A 68 -3.57 29.44 -22.50
C SER A 68 -3.14 28.51 -23.62
N LEU A 69 -2.95 29.09 -24.82
CA LEU A 69 -2.24 28.41 -25.90
C LEU A 69 -0.75 28.37 -25.53
N VAL A 70 -0.33 27.30 -24.87
CA VAL A 70 1.10 26.95 -24.82
C VAL A 70 1.48 26.57 -26.24
N LEU A 71 2.20 27.44 -26.93
CA LEU A 71 2.66 27.16 -28.28
C LEU A 71 3.73 26.06 -28.18
N ALA A 72 3.71 25.09 -29.09
CA ALA A 72 4.73 24.04 -29.13
C ALA A 72 6.17 24.60 -29.27
N SER A 73 6.31 25.87 -29.66
CA SER A 73 7.57 26.62 -29.69
C SER A 73 8.14 26.93 -28.30
N ASP A 74 7.31 26.96 -27.26
CA ASP A 74 7.70 27.29 -25.89
C ASP A 74 8.12 26.04 -25.08
N PHE A 75 8.15 24.87 -25.74
CA PHE A 75 8.55 23.62 -25.13
C PHE A 75 10.06 23.62 -24.84
N ASP A 76 10.42 23.55 -23.56
CA ASP A 76 11.79 23.35 -23.10
C ASP A 76 12.10 21.84 -23.03
N ALA A 77 12.78 21.35 -24.07
CA ALA A 77 13.16 19.95 -24.17
C ALA A 77 14.13 19.52 -23.04
N GLN A 78 15.03 20.41 -22.61
CA GLN A 78 15.99 20.06 -21.55
C GLN A 78 15.25 19.92 -20.22
N GLN A 79 14.39 20.88 -19.89
CA GLN A 79 13.60 20.83 -18.66
C GLN A 79 12.66 19.61 -18.63
N TYR A 80 12.08 19.24 -19.77
CA TYR A 80 11.28 18.03 -19.88
C TYR A 80 12.10 16.78 -19.58
N VAL A 81 13.25 16.59 -20.25
CA VAL A 81 14.11 15.41 -20.07
C VAL A 81 14.59 15.31 -18.63
N ASP A 82 14.99 16.41 -18.00
CA ASP A 82 15.44 16.41 -16.61
C ASP A 82 14.34 15.94 -15.65
N LYS A 83 13.12 16.44 -15.83
CA LYS A 83 11.95 16.03 -15.01
C LYS A 83 11.54 14.58 -15.28
N ASP A 84 11.54 14.15 -16.54
CA ASP A 84 11.18 12.79 -16.92
C ASP A 84 12.15 11.77 -16.31
N LEU A 85 13.47 12.03 -16.39
CA LEU A 85 14.49 11.19 -15.77
C LEU A 85 14.35 11.15 -14.24
N GLU A 86 14.06 12.29 -13.60
CA GLU A 86 13.80 12.35 -12.16
C GLU A 86 12.60 11.47 -11.77
N MET A 87 11.51 11.55 -12.54
CA MET A 87 10.31 10.73 -12.33
C MET A 87 10.59 9.25 -12.59
N ALA A 88 11.32 8.91 -13.65
CA ALA A 88 11.71 7.54 -13.98
C ALA A 88 12.50 6.88 -12.84
N VAL A 89 13.45 7.59 -12.22
CA VAL A 89 14.19 7.09 -11.05
C VAL A 89 13.26 6.85 -9.86
N LYS A 90 12.34 7.77 -9.58
CA LYS A 90 11.35 7.61 -8.48
C LYS A 90 10.43 6.41 -8.73
N ILE A 91 9.92 6.26 -9.95
CA ILE A 91 9.09 5.13 -10.38
C ILE A 91 9.87 3.82 -10.20
N ARG A 92 11.12 3.77 -10.66
CA ARG A 92 11.95 2.56 -10.55
C ARG A 92 12.20 2.16 -9.09
N ASN A 93 12.51 3.13 -8.25
CA ASN A 93 12.70 2.88 -6.81
C ASN A 93 11.41 2.35 -6.15
N LEU A 94 10.25 2.88 -6.55
CA LEU A 94 8.96 2.38 -6.05
C LEU A 94 8.63 0.98 -6.56
N GLU A 95 8.93 0.65 -7.82
CA GLU A 95 8.77 -0.70 -8.35
C GLU A 95 9.62 -1.71 -7.57
N ILE A 96 10.89 -1.38 -7.31
CA ILE A 96 11.79 -2.23 -6.52
C ILE A 96 11.23 -2.39 -5.10
N LYS A 97 10.83 -1.29 -4.47
CA LYS A 97 10.26 -1.31 -3.12
C LYS A 97 8.98 -2.15 -3.04
N LEU A 98 8.10 -2.01 -4.03
CA LEU A 98 6.86 -2.78 -4.14
C LEU A 98 7.18 -4.27 -4.29
N ASN A 99 8.11 -4.64 -5.19
CA ASN A 99 8.51 -6.04 -5.39
C ASN A 99 9.08 -6.67 -4.12
N VAL A 100 9.99 -5.96 -3.44
CA VAL A 100 10.59 -6.43 -2.18
C VAL A 100 9.53 -6.57 -1.10
N ALA A 101 8.60 -5.61 -0.98
CA ALA A 101 7.53 -5.66 0.00
C ALA A 101 6.57 -6.84 -0.28
N THR A 102 6.16 -7.06 -1.53
CA THR A 102 5.28 -8.18 -1.90
C THR A 102 5.92 -9.53 -1.60
N LYS A 103 7.18 -9.74 -1.99
CA LYS A 103 7.90 -11.00 -1.67
C LYS A 103 8.08 -11.21 -0.18
N ARG A 104 8.33 -10.13 0.57
CA ARG A 104 8.47 -10.21 2.02
C ARG A 104 7.13 -10.49 2.69
N TYR A 105 6.04 -9.93 2.19
CA TYR A 105 4.69 -10.24 2.65
C TYR A 105 4.38 -11.74 2.48
N GLU A 106 4.62 -12.28 1.27
CA GLU A 106 4.41 -13.71 0.98
C GLU A 106 5.23 -14.60 1.92
N TYR A 107 6.50 -14.27 2.14
CA TYR A 107 7.34 -14.99 3.09
C TYR A 107 6.83 -14.92 4.55
N LEU A 108 6.31 -13.77 4.98
CA LEU A 108 5.88 -13.56 6.37
C LEU A 108 4.51 -14.19 6.68
N PHE A 109 3.61 -14.22 5.69
CA PHE A 109 2.21 -14.59 5.92
C PHE A 109 1.74 -15.80 5.10
N GLY A 110 2.56 -16.30 4.17
CA GLY A 110 2.24 -17.48 3.35
C GLY A 110 1.12 -17.24 2.32
N GLU A 111 0.81 -15.98 2.02
CA GLU A 111 -0.24 -15.60 1.07
C GLU A 111 0.33 -14.72 -0.05
N GLU A 112 -0.14 -14.93 -1.27
CA GLU A 112 0.12 -14.01 -2.38
C GLU A 112 -0.83 -12.80 -2.33
N LEU A 113 -0.29 -11.62 -2.62
CA LEU A 113 -1.05 -10.37 -2.72
C LEU A 113 -1.48 -10.13 -4.17
N ASN A 114 -2.78 -10.26 -4.44
CA ASN A 114 -3.38 -9.82 -5.70
C ASN A 114 -3.63 -8.32 -5.65
N LEU A 115 -2.72 -7.54 -6.24
CA LEU A 115 -2.85 -6.08 -6.33
C LEU A 115 -3.78 -5.74 -7.50
N ILE A 116 -4.83 -4.96 -7.22
CA ILE A 116 -5.77 -4.39 -8.21
C ILE A 116 -5.03 -3.33 -9.04
#